data_AF-A0A2K2TVX8-F1
#
_entry.id   AF-A0A2K2TVX8-F1
#
_cell.length_a   1.000
_cell.length_b   1.000
_cell.length_c   1.000
_cell.angle_alpha   90.00
_cell.angle_beta   90.00
_cell.angle_gamma   90.00
#
_symmetry.space_group_name_H-M   'P 1'
#
loop_
_entity.id
_entity.type
_entity.pdbx_description
1 polymer ?
#
loop_
_entity_poly.entity_id
_entity_poly.type
_entity_poly.pdbx_seq_one_letter_code
_entity_poly.pdbx_strand_id
1 'polypeptide(L)'
;MNSDYITFTIREKKNIALIAHDNEKPKLIEWCKEHSDILKNHKLYGTGTTARLITEKTGLTVKGYNSGPLGGDQQIGAKIVEGVIDFVIFFSDPLTAQPHDPDVKALMRIAQVYDIPMAINKATADFMIKSQYMQTTYDHEVINFKKNVQDRADNM
;
A
#
# COMPACT_ATOMS: atom_id res chain seq x y z
N MET A 1 -23.71 10.80 -14.63
CA MET A 1 -22.44 10.27 -14.08
C MET A 1 -21.36 10.62 -15.09
N ASN A 2 -20.29 11.29 -14.66
CA ASN A 2 -19.20 11.64 -15.54
C ASN A 2 -18.48 10.34 -15.95
N SER A 3 -18.47 9.99 -17.24
CA SER A 3 -17.94 8.69 -17.71
C SER A 3 -16.42 8.56 -17.61
N ASP A 4 -15.74 9.67 -17.28
CA ASP A 4 -14.29 9.78 -17.13
C ASP A 4 -13.77 9.18 -15.82
N TYR A 5 -14.66 8.95 -14.85
CA TYR A 5 -14.32 8.38 -13.54
C TYR A 5 -15.18 7.15 -13.22
N ILE A 6 -14.61 6.24 -12.44
CA ILE A 6 -15.30 5.09 -11.86
C ILE A 6 -15.21 5.17 -10.33
N THR A 7 -16.28 4.76 -9.65
CA THR A 7 -16.24 4.61 -8.19
C THR A 7 -15.43 3.37 -7.84
N PHE A 8 -14.40 3.57 -7.03
CA PHE A 8 -13.66 2.49 -6.39
C PHE A 8 -14.01 2.49 -4.89
N THR A 9 -14.33 1.31 -4.35
CA THR A 9 -14.74 1.16 -2.95
C THR A 9 -13.65 0.42 -2.17
N ILE A 10 -12.98 1.14 -1.27
CA ILE A 10 -12.16 0.52 -0.25
C ILE A 10 -13.09 -0.10 0.80
N ARG A 11 -13.01 -1.42 0.99
CA ARG A 11 -13.91 -2.17 1.88
C ARG A 11 -13.57 -1.95 3.35
N GLU A 12 -14.49 -2.25 4.27
CA GLU A 12 -14.24 -2.21 5.73
C GLU A 12 -12.98 -3.00 6.10
N LYS A 13 -12.88 -4.26 5.65
CA LYS A 13 -11.66 -5.07 5.77
C LYS A 13 -10.64 -4.69 4.70
N LYS A 14 -9.76 -3.74 5.05
CA LYS A 14 -8.61 -3.28 4.24
C LYS A 14 -7.61 -4.39 3.88
N ASN A 15 -6.94 -4.20 2.75
CA ASN A 15 -5.81 -4.98 2.27
C ASN A 15 -4.54 -4.10 2.32
N ILE A 16 -3.78 -4.25 3.40
CA ILE A 16 -2.71 -3.33 3.80
C ILE A 16 -1.35 -3.89 3.41
N ALA A 17 -0.60 -3.16 2.58
CA ALA A 17 0.82 -3.41 2.35
C ALA A 17 1.68 -2.76 3.44
N LEU A 18 2.59 -3.53 4.02
CA LEU A 18 3.55 -3.12 5.05
C LEU A 18 4.97 -3.24 4.48
N ILE A 19 5.62 -2.11 4.25
CA ILE A 19 6.92 -2.01 3.57
C ILE A 19 7.82 -1.11 4.39
N ALA A 20 9.11 -1.46 4.49
CA ALA A 20 10.11 -0.60 5.13
C ALA A 20 11.49 -0.82 4.51
N HIS A 21 12.26 0.26 4.34
CA HIS A 21 13.71 0.17 4.14
C HIS A 21 14.36 -0.47 5.36
N ASP A 22 15.56 -1.03 5.21
CA ASP A 22 16.21 -1.83 6.26
C ASP A 22 16.33 -1.08 7.60
N ASN A 23 16.73 0.19 7.57
CA ASN A 23 16.87 1.03 8.76
C ASN A 23 15.53 1.36 9.43
N GLU A 24 14.42 1.29 8.70
CA GLU A 24 13.08 1.62 9.20
C GLU A 24 12.28 0.38 9.65
N LYS A 25 12.76 -0.84 9.35
CA LYS A 25 12.09 -2.09 9.76
C LYS A 25 11.82 -2.18 11.26
N PRO A 26 12.77 -1.85 12.17
CA PRO A 26 12.51 -1.90 13.61
C PRO A 26 11.33 -1.01 14.01
N LYS A 27 11.24 0.18 13.42
CA LYS A 27 10.17 1.14 13.67
C LYS A 27 8.82 0.66 13.14
N LEU A 28 8.78 0.06 11.94
CA LEU A 28 7.55 -0.51 11.39
C LEU A 28 7.06 -1.69 12.24
N ILE A 29 7.97 -2.55 12.72
CA ILE A 29 7.63 -3.68 13.59
C ILE A 29 7.02 -3.17 14.90
N GLU A 30 7.62 -2.16 15.52
CA GLU A 30 7.09 -1.60 16.77
C GLU A 30 5.72 -0.96 16.55
N TRP A 31 5.56 -0.19 15.47
CA TRP A 31 4.25 0.35 15.08
C TRP A 31 3.20 -0.74 14.87
N CYS A 32 3.58 -1.88 14.27
CA CYS A 32 2.67 -3.01 14.10
C CYS A 32 2.29 -3.66 15.44
N LYS A 33 3.18 -3.68 16.45
CA LYS A 33 2.82 -4.15 17.80
C LYS A 33 1.83 -3.21 18.46
N GLU A 34 2.13 -1.90 18.45
CA GLU A 34 1.30 -0.83 19.01
C GLU A 34 -0.13 -0.88 18.46
N HIS A 35 -0.28 -1.21 17.18
CA HIS A 35 -1.57 -1.24 16.48
C HIS A 35 -2.08 -2.65 16.13
N SER A 36 -1.53 -3.69 16.75
CA SER A 36 -1.84 -5.09 16.44
C SER A 36 -3.33 -5.42 16.55
N ASP A 37 -4.02 -4.84 17.53
CA ASP A 37 -5.46 -5.01 17.73
C ASP A 37 -6.33 -4.52 16.58
N ILE A 38 -5.87 -3.50 15.85
CA ILE A 38 -6.54 -2.99 14.65
C ILE A 38 -6.10 -3.81 13.44
N LEU A 39 -4.78 -3.98 13.27
CA LEU A 39 -4.19 -4.65 12.11
C LEU A 39 -4.65 -6.09 11.93
N LYS A 40 -4.93 -6.83 13.03
CA LYS A 40 -5.44 -8.21 12.97
C LYS A 40 -6.80 -8.35 12.30
N ASN A 41 -7.58 -7.26 12.20
CA ASN A 41 -8.89 -7.26 11.54
C ASN A 41 -8.78 -7.10 10.02
N HIS A 42 -7.59 -6.75 9.50
CA HIS A 42 -7.31 -6.49 8.10
C HIS A 42 -6.52 -7.65 7.45
N LYS A 43 -6.38 -7.63 6.12
CA LYS A 43 -5.44 -8.53 5.43
C LYS A 43 -4.12 -7.80 5.27
N LEU A 44 -3.04 -8.43 5.71
CA LEU A 44 -1.72 -7.82 5.70
C LEU A 44 -0.83 -8.48 4.64
N TYR A 45 -0.09 -7.64 3.95
CA TYR A 45 0.85 -7.99 2.89
C TYR A 45 2.17 -7.30 3.18
N GLY A 46 3.30 -7.85 2.73
CA GLY A 46 4.58 -7.17 2.86
C GLY A 46 5.66 -7.78 1.98
N THR A 47 6.73 -7.03 1.76
CA THR A 47 7.91 -7.54 1.06
C THR A 47 8.70 -8.50 1.94
N GLY A 48 9.43 -9.44 1.33
CA GLY A 48 9.92 -10.68 1.96
C GLY A 48 10.40 -10.55 3.41
N THR A 49 11.53 -9.86 3.63
CA THR A 49 12.12 -9.70 4.97
C THR A 49 11.19 -8.95 5.94
N THR A 50 10.47 -7.93 5.45
CA THR A 50 9.53 -7.15 6.28
C THR A 50 8.37 -8.01 6.76
N ALA A 51 7.70 -8.75 5.87
CA ALA A 51 6.58 -9.62 6.21
C ALA A 51 6.98 -10.70 7.22
N ARG A 52 8.15 -11.33 7.00
CA ARG A 52 8.70 -12.33 7.90
C ARG A 52 8.94 -11.77 9.30
N LEU A 53 9.66 -10.64 9.40
CA LEU A 53 10.00 -10.04 10.68
C LEU A 53 8.76 -9.58 11.45
N ILE A 54 7.77 -8.98 10.77
CA ILE A 54 6.52 -8.58 11.41
C ILE A 54 5.79 -9.82 11.95
N THR A 55 5.67 -10.87 11.16
CA THR A 55 5.02 -12.12 11.59
C THR A 55 5.69 -12.71 12.82
N GLU A 56 7.02 -12.86 12.79
CA GLU A 56 7.82 -13.43 13.88
C GLU A 56 7.76 -12.59 15.17
N LYS A 57 7.66 -11.26 15.07
CA LYS A 57 7.77 -10.34 16.22
C LYS A 57 6.43 -9.88 16.78
N THR A 58 5.34 -10.02 16.04
CA THR A 58 4.01 -9.50 16.43
C THR A 58 2.93 -10.58 16.49
N GLY A 59 3.14 -11.74 15.85
CA GLY A 59 2.11 -12.76 15.69
C GLY A 59 1.06 -12.43 14.62
N LEU A 60 1.14 -11.27 13.96
CA LEU A 60 0.27 -10.92 12.84
C LEU A 60 0.56 -11.83 11.62
N THR A 61 -0.48 -12.28 10.94
CA THR A 61 -0.32 -13.05 9.69
C THR A 61 -0.11 -12.09 8.52
N VAL A 62 1.11 -12.02 7.99
CA VAL A 62 1.46 -11.16 6.84
C VAL A 62 1.82 -12.02 5.63
N LYS A 63 1.09 -11.86 4.52
CA LYS A 63 1.45 -12.52 3.26
C LYS A 63 2.73 -11.88 2.70
N GLY A 64 3.80 -12.68 2.60
CA GLY A 64 5.08 -12.27 2.01
C GLY A 64 5.06 -12.27 0.48
N TYR A 65 5.67 -11.23 -0.09
CA TYR A 65 6.11 -11.15 -1.48
C TYR A 65 7.64 -11.22 -1.55
N ASN A 66 8.24 -11.03 -2.73
CA ASN A 66 9.70 -10.93 -2.86
C ASN A 66 10.23 -9.74 -2.05
N SER A 67 11.54 -9.70 -1.80
CA SER A 67 12.16 -8.49 -1.27
C SER A 67 12.01 -7.34 -2.28
N GLY A 68 11.89 -6.10 -1.78
CA GLY A 68 11.73 -4.91 -2.62
C GLY A 68 12.74 -4.85 -3.78
N PRO A 69 14.06 -4.91 -3.51
CA PRO A 69 15.10 -4.90 -4.54
C PRO A 69 15.05 -6.04 -5.57
N LEU A 70 14.35 -7.15 -5.26
CA LEU A 70 14.18 -8.30 -6.16
C LEU A 70 12.79 -8.32 -6.82
N GLY A 71 12.14 -7.15 -6.92
CA GLY A 71 10.85 -6.97 -7.58
C GLY A 71 9.63 -7.06 -6.67
N GLY A 72 9.82 -7.13 -5.35
CA GLY A 72 8.71 -7.13 -4.38
C GLY A 72 7.85 -5.87 -4.48
N ASP A 73 8.46 -4.71 -4.71
CA ASP A 73 7.74 -3.43 -4.83
C ASP A 73 6.86 -3.41 -6.08
N GLN A 74 7.33 -4.02 -7.17
CA GLN A 74 6.56 -4.18 -8.40
C GLN A 74 5.40 -5.18 -8.22
N GLN A 75 5.59 -6.24 -7.44
CA GLN A 75 4.50 -7.15 -7.07
C GLN A 75 3.40 -6.41 -6.30
N ILE A 76 3.77 -5.56 -5.33
CA ILE A 76 2.80 -4.71 -4.61
C ILE A 76 2.11 -3.75 -5.59
N GLY A 77 2.87 -3.07 -6.45
CA GLY A 77 2.32 -2.15 -7.45
C GLY A 77 1.31 -2.82 -8.38
N ALA A 78 1.59 -4.03 -8.86
CA ALA A 78 0.65 -4.82 -9.65
C ALA A 78 -0.62 -5.16 -8.85
N LYS A 79 -0.51 -5.47 -7.56
CA LYS A 79 -1.68 -5.73 -6.71
C LYS A 79 -2.50 -4.49 -6.40
N ILE A 80 -1.93 -3.29 -6.46
CA ILE A 80 -2.70 -2.04 -6.43
C ILE A 80 -3.53 -1.92 -7.72
N VAL A 81 -2.92 -2.14 -8.88
CA VAL A 81 -3.61 -2.11 -10.20
C VAL A 81 -4.76 -3.12 -10.27
N GLU A 82 -4.56 -4.32 -9.71
CA GLU A 82 -5.57 -5.38 -9.66
C GLU A 82 -6.69 -5.12 -8.61
N GLY A 83 -6.58 -4.06 -7.81
CA GLY A 83 -7.52 -3.77 -6.72
C GLY A 83 -7.43 -4.73 -5.53
N VAL A 84 -6.31 -5.45 -5.39
CA VAL A 84 -6.06 -6.40 -4.31
C VAL A 84 -5.44 -5.71 -3.09
N ILE A 85 -4.62 -4.69 -3.29
CA ILE A 85 -4.05 -3.85 -2.23
C ILE A 85 -4.68 -2.46 -2.35
N ASP A 86 -5.26 -1.99 -1.26
CA ASP A 86 -6.05 -0.75 -1.21
C ASP A 86 -5.55 0.21 -0.11
N PHE A 87 -4.44 -0.13 0.55
CA PHE A 87 -3.85 0.69 1.60
C PHE A 87 -2.35 0.37 1.73
N VAL A 88 -1.49 1.37 1.88
CA VAL A 88 -0.03 1.18 1.96
C VAL A 88 0.55 1.92 3.17
N ILE A 89 1.32 1.21 3.98
CA ILE A 89 2.26 1.77 4.95
C ILE A 89 3.67 1.48 4.44
N PHE A 90 4.39 2.52 4.07
CA PHE A 90 5.78 2.42 3.63
C PHE A 90 6.68 3.32 4.49
N PHE A 91 7.41 2.75 5.44
CA PHE A 91 8.45 3.51 6.13
C PHE A 91 9.74 3.51 5.30
N SER A 92 9.87 4.54 4.46
CA SER A 92 11.06 4.79 3.65
C SER A 92 12.12 5.55 4.46
N ASP A 93 13.37 5.11 4.40
CA ASP A 93 14.53 5.89 4.87
C ASP A 93 14.80 7.05 3.89
N PRO A 94 14.67 8.33 4.33
CA PRO A 94 14.86 9.49 3.47
C PRO A 94 16.33 9.98 3.40
N LEU A 95 17.23 9.39 4.20
CA LEU A 95 18.62 9.83 4.34
C LEU A 95 19.61 8.91 3.61
N THR A 96 19.19 7.68 3.29
CA THR A 96 20.03 6.70 2.59
C THR A 96 19.51 6.45 1.18
N ALA A 97 20.35 6.65 0.16
CA ALA A 97 20.04 6.29 -1.21
C ALA A 97 19.77 4.80 -1.34
N GLN A 98 18.66 4.43 -1.98
CA GLN A 98 18.35 3.02 -2.24
C GLN A 98 18.64 2.66 -3.70
N PRO A 99 19.26 1.50 -3.98
CA PRO A 99 19.43 1.00 -5.35
C PRO A 99 18.11 0.85 -6.12
N HIS A 100 17.00 0.72 -5.39
CA HIS A 100 15.63 0.54 -5.91
C HIS A 100 14.78 1.81 -5.72
N ASP A 101 15.37 2.99 -5.54
CA ASP A 101 14.63 4.27 -5.50
C ASP A 101 13.67 4.50 -6.69
N PRO A 102 13.98 4.08 -7.94
CA PRO A 102 13.01 4.14 -9.03
C PRO A 102 11.72 3.35 -8.74
N ASP A 103 11.83 2.20 -8.09
CA ASP A 103 10.70 1.33 -7.75
C ASP A 103 9.85 1.96 -6.64
N VAL A 104 10.48 2.63 -5.66
CA VAL A 104 9.78 3.41 -4.62
C VAL A 104 8.93 4.51 -5.24
N LYS A 105 9.50 5.28 -6.18
CA LYS A 105 8.78 6.35 -6.90
C LYS A 105 7.66 5.78 -7.76
N ALA A 106 7.89 4.65 -8.43
CA ALA A 106 6.86 3.97 -9.22
C ALA A 106 5.69 3.52 -8.34
N LEU A 107 5.97 3.00 -7.14
CA LEU A 107 4.96 2.59 -6.17
C LEU A 107 4.17 3.79 -5.63
N MET A 108 4.82 4.89 -5.28
CA MET A 108 4.11 6.12 -4.87
C MET A 108 3.21 6.65 -5.99
N ARG A 109 3.71 6.66 -7.23
CA ARG A 109 2.95 7.09 -8.40
C ARG A 109 1.72 6.19 -8.62
N ILE A 110 1.85 4.86 -8.51
CA ILE A 110 0.70 3.98 -8.71
C ILE A 110 -0.35 4.15 -7.61
N ALA A 111 0.05 4.37 -6.36
CA ALA A 111 -0.87 4.65 -5.27
C ALA A 111 -1.69 5.92 -5.52
N GLN A 112 -1.06 6.99 -6.06
CA GLN A 112 -1.76 8.23 -6.44
C GLN A 112 -2.70 8.03 -7.63
N VAL A 113 -2.28 7.26 -8.64
CA VAL A 113 -3.07 6.99 -9.85
C VAL A 113 -4.37 6.24 -9.52
N TYR A 114 -4.30 5.32 -8.57
CA TYR A 114 -5.44 4.55 -8.07
C TYR A 114 -6.07 5.17 -6.82
N ASP A 115 -5.62 6.36 -6.40
CA ASP A 115 -6.14 7.13 -5.27
C ASP A 115 -6.34 6.30 -3.98
N ILE A 116 -5.33 5.50 -3.63
CA ILE A 116 -5.36 4.71 -2.38
C ILE A 116 -4.56 5.40 -1.26
N PRO A 117 -4.96 5.23 0.02
CA PRO A 117 -4.20 5.74 1.16
C PRO A 117 -2.78 5.17 1.18
N MET A 118 -1.79 6.07 1.25
CA MET A 118 -0.39 5.72 1.41
C MET A 118 0.28 6.58 2.49
N ALA A 119 0.76 5.94 3.55
CA ALA A 119 1.58 6.59 4.56
C ALA A 119 3.06 6.31 4.28
N ILE A 120 3.85 7.36 4.07
CA ILE A 120 5.30 7.27 3.85
C ILE A 120 6.14 7.52 5.12
N ASN A 121 5.48 7.70 6.26
CA ASN A 121 6.11 7.91 7.56
C ASN A 121 5.14 7.53 8.70
N LYS A 122 5.68 7.42 9.93
CA LYS A 122 4.90 7.02 11.11
C LYS A 122 3.76 7.99 11.44
N ALA A 123 4.01 9.30 11.39
CA ALA A 123 2.97 10.27 11.75
C ALA A 123 1.73 10.13 10.85
N THR A 124 1.92 9.98 9.54
CA THR A 124 0.82 9.73 8.59
C THR A 124 0.14 8.40 8.89
N ALA A 125 0.90 7.35 9.19
CA ALA A 125 0.38 6.04 9.55
C ALA A 125 -0.49 6.08 10.83
N ASP A 126 -0.04 6.81 11.85
CA ASP A 126 -0.76 7.01 13.13
C ASP A 126 -2.11 7.71 12.92
N PHE A 127 -2.16 8.69 12.02
CA PHE A 127 -3.42 9.36 11.64
C PHE A 127 -4.34 8.42 10.87
N MET A 128 -3.81 7.73 9.86
CA MET A 128 -4.63 6.87 9.01
C MET A 128 -5.19 5.65 9.77
N ILE A 129 -4.40 5.00 10.63
CA ILE A 129 -4.84 3.81 11.38
C ILE A 129 -5.93 4.11 12.42
N LYS A 130 -6.05 5.38 12.84
CA LYS A 130 -7.09 5.87 13.75
C LYS A 130 -8.28 6.52 13.04
N SER A 131 -8.23 6.61 11.70
CA SER A 131 -9.34 7.15 10.92
C SER A 131 -10.58 6.28 11.09
N GLN A 132 -11.75 6.91 11.16
CA GLN A 132 -13.04 6.22 11.12
C GLN A 132 -13.17 5.29 9.90
N TYR A 133 -12.52 5.65 8.78
CA TYR A 133 -12.53 4.86 7.55
C TYR A 133 -11.81 3.51 7.66
N MET A 134 -11.03 3.26 8.72
CA MET A 134 -10.49 1.92 8.96
C MET A 134 -11.58 0.88 9.22
N GLN A 135 -12.71 1.29 9.79
CA GLN A 135 -13.83 0.42 10.18
C GLN A 135 -15.07 0.60 9.29
N THR A 136 -14.98 1.37 8.21
CA THR A 136 -16.08 1.57 7.27
C THR A 136 -15.60 1.40 5.83
N THR A 137 -16.55 1.39 4.90
CA THR A 137 -16.25 1.53 3.48
C THR A 137 -15.89 2.99 3.16
N TYR A 138 -15.02 3.18 2.17
CA TYR A 138 -14.69 4.49 1.64
C TYR A 138 -14.77 4.43 0.11
N ASP A 139 -15.70 5.20 -0.44
CA ASP A 139 -15.86 5.36 -1.88
C ASP A 139 -15.06 6.56 -2.35
N HIS A 140 -14.35 6.39 -3.45
CA HIS A 140 -13.57 7.45 -4.10
C HIS A 140 -13.61 7.31 -5.62
N GLU A 141 -13.26 8.38 -6.32
CA GLU A 141 -13.31 8.44 -7.77
C GLU A 141 -11.93 8.19 -8.37
N VAL A 142 -11.81 7.15 -9.19
CA VAL A 142 -10.58 6.81 -9.92
C VAL A 142 -10.83 7.03 -11.40
N ILE A 143 -9.82 7.48 -12.12
CA ILE A 143 -9.89 7.66 -13.58
C ILE A 143 -10.31 6.35 -14.26
N ASN A 144 -11.26 6.45 -15.20
CA ASN A 144 -11.71 5.33 -16.00
C ASN A 144 -10.67 4.97 -17.07
N PHE A 145 -9.65 4.19 -16.69
CA PHE A 145 -8.57 3.81 -17.59
C PHE A 145 -9.04 3.02 -18.82
N LYS A 146 -10.13 2.24 -18.72
CA LYS A 146 -10.67 1.51 -19.87
C LYS A 146 -11.17 2.47 -20.96
N LYS A 147 -11.91 3.50 -20.55
CA LYS A 147 -12.37 4.55 -21.47
C LYS A 147 -11.19 5.34 -22.05
N ASN A 148 -10.25 5.79 -21.21
CA ASN A 148 -9.08 6.54 -21.69
C ASN A 148 -8.21 5.78 -22.69
N VAL A 149 -8.09 4.46 -22.55
CA VAL A 149 -7.37 3.62 -23.52
C VAL A 149 -8.15 3.51 -24.82
N GLN A 150 -9.48 3.33 -24.75
CA GLN A 150 -10.36 3.29 -25.91
C GLN A 150 -10.31 4.61 -26.70
N ASP A 151 -10.52 5.74 -26.02
CA ASP A 151 -10.50 7.07 -26.63
C ASP A 151 -9.15 7.37 -27.30
N ARG A 152 -8.04 6.87 -26.74
CA ARG A 152 -6.72 6.99 -27.37
C ARG A 152 -6.59 6.14 -28.61
N ALA A 153 -7.09 4.90 -28.59
CA ALA A 153 -7.05 4.02 -29.74
C ALA A 153 -7.92 4.55 -30.89
N ASP A 154 -9.07 5.14 -30.58
CA ASP A 154 -10.01 5.68 -31.57
C ASP A 154 -9.51 6.99 -32.22
N ASN A 155 -8.57 7.69 -31.59
CA ASN A 155 -7.97 8.93 -32.07
C ASN A 155 -6.58 8.75 -32.73
N MET A 156 -6.14 7.50 -32.95
CA MET A 156 -4.90 7.16 -33.67
C MET A 156 -5.22 6.75 -35.11
#